data_AF-A0A069A2V8-F1
#
_entry.id   AF-A0A069A2V8-F1
#
_cell.length_a   1.000
_cell.length_b   1.000
_cell.length_c   1.000
_cell.angle_alpha   90.00
_cell.angle_beta   90.00
_cell.angle_gamma   90.00
#
_symmetry.space_group_name_H-M   'P 1'
#
loop_
_entity.id
_entity.type
_entity.pdbx_description
1 polymer ?
#
loop_
_entity_poly.entity_id
_entity_poly.type
_entity_poly.pdbx_seq_one_letter_code
_entity_poly.pdbx_strand_id
1 'polypeptide(L)'
;MAKLIVEGVLNKSIESNEVKQMYKHTIVYSGDDRVSADILGLYYKREKESYLVTDIKDYKPHRTQNLYVIGGVTCNKMKEMSKTTGEKFTQLYGNDVWSTLDKAIEFVKEKL
;
A
#
# COMPACT_ATOMS: atom_id res chain seq x y z
N MET A 1 -32.40 5.23 -5.48
CA MET A 1 -31.51 4.17 -4.96
C MET A 1 -31.17 3.24 -6.12
N ALA A 2 -29.94 2.94 -6.52
CA ALA A 2 -28.61 3.44 -6.20
C ALA A 2 -27.82 3.33 -7.53
N LYS A 3 -27.08 4.38 -7.90
CA LYS A 3 -26.19 4.34 -9.06
C LYS A 3 -24.94 3.59 -8.61
N LEU A 4 -24.84 2.31 -8.97
CA LEU A 4 -23.63 1.50 -8.79
C LEU A 4 -22.52 2.12 -9.64
N ILE A 5 -21.71 2.98 -9.04
CA ILE A 5 -20.39 3.29 -9.58
C ILE A 5 -19.50 2.12 -9.18
N VAL A 6 -19.47 1.12 -10.04
CA VAL A 6 -18.36 0.16 -10.10
C VAL A 6 -17.16 0.94 -10.63
N GLU A 7 -16.39 1.53 -9.72
CA GLU A 7 -15.03 2.01 -9.98
C GLU A 7 -14.02 0.85 -9.94
N GLY A 8 -14.46 -0.33 -10.38
CA GLY A 8 -13.61 -1.43 -10.81
C GLY A 8 -13.54 -1.43 -12.33
N VAL A 9 -13.01 -0.36 -12.93
CA VAL A 9 -12.62 -0.39 -14.35
C VAL A 9 -11.32 -1.20 -14.45
N LEU A 10 -11.43 -2.52 -14.37
CA LEU A 10 -10.48 -3.41 -15.03
C LEU A 10 -11.14 -3.88 -16.33
N ASN A 11 -11.22 -2.96 -17.28
CA ASN A 11 -11.47 -3.31 -18.66
C ASN A 11 -10.13 -3.74 -19.27
N LYS A 12 -9.98 -5.04 -19.56
CA LYS A 12 -9.20 -5.57 -20.70
C LYS A 12 -9.19 -7.10 -20.68
N SER A 13 -10.06 -7.69 -21.49
CA SER A 13 -9.66 -8.86 -22.28
C SER A 13 -8.85 -8.37 -23.47
N ILE A 14 -7.55 -8.71 -23.53
CA ILE A 14 -6.66 -8.86 -24.71
C ILE A 14 -5.34 -9.49 -24.19
N GLU A 15 -4.98 -10.67 -24.69
CA GLU A 15 -3.64 -11.26 -24.52
C GLU A 15 -2.58 -10.39 -25.23
N SER A 16 -1.53 -9.92 -24.52
CA SER A 16 -0.24 -9.51 -25.12
C SER A 16 0.70 -8.89 -24.06
N ASN A 17 1.93 -9.43 -23.94
CA ASN A 17 3.11 -8.87 -23.25
C ASN A 17 2.84 -8.10 -21.95
N GLU A 18 3.01 -8.75 -20.78
CA GLU A 18 2.80 -8.15 -19.45
C GLU A 18 3.51 -6.80 -19.29
N VAL A 19 2.80 -5.71 -19.59
CA VAL A 19 3.15 -4.38 -19.10
C VAL A 19 2.98 -4.48 -17.59
N LYS A 20 4.08 -4.60 -16.85
CA LYS A 20 4.06 -4.60 -15.38
C LYS A 20 3.33 -3.33 -14.93
N GLN A 21 2.11 -3.49 -14.43
CA GLN A 21 1.34 -2.38 -13.88
C GLN A 21 2.16 -1.71 -12.77
N MET A 22 2.43 -0.41 -12.93
CA MET A 22 3.23 0.38 -12.01
C MET A 22 2.31 1.35 -11.26
N TYR A 23 2.28 1.22 -9.94
CA TYR A 23 1.50 2.09 -9.06
C TYR A 23 2.33 3.31 -8.65
N LYS A 24 1.69 4.45 -8.42
CA LYS A 24 2.37 5.61 -7.83
C LYS A 24 2.68 5.34 -6.36
N HIS A 25 1.76 4.70 -5.66
CA HIS A 25 1.90 4.32 -4.25
C HIS A 25 1.55 2.86 -4.03
N THR A 26 2.36 2.15 -3.26
CA THR A 26 2.03 0.82 -2.76
C THR A 26 2.16 0.83 -1.25
N ILE A 27 1.13 0.36 -0.56
CA ILE A 27 1.03 0.29 0.90
C ILE A 27 0.94 -1.18 1.27
N VAL A 28 1.98 -1.68 1.91
CA VAL A 28 2.14 -3.09 2.27
C VAL A 28 1.87 -3.28 3.75
N TYR A 29 1.05 -4.28 4.09
CA TYR A 29 0.71 -4.61 5.48
C TYR A 29 0.76 -6.12 5.74
N SER A 30 0.52 -6.54 6.97
CA SER A 30 0.08 -7.90 7.27
C SER A 30 -0.87 -7.90 8.48
N GLY A 31 -1.83 -8.83 8.51
CA GLY A 31 -2.74 -8.96 9.66
C GLY A 31 -3.57 -7.70 9.91
N ASP A 32 -3.73 -7.34 11.18
CA ASP A 32 -4.65 -6.27 11.61
C ASP A 32 -4.15 -4.85 11.26
N ASP A 33 -2.86 -4.69 10.96
CA ASP A 33 -2.29 -3.43 10.44
C ASP A 33 -2.89 -3.02 9.08
N ARG A 34 -3.70 -3.89 8.47
CA ARG A 34 -4.54 -3.57 7.30
C ARG A 34 -5.34 -2.29 7.50
N VAL A 35 -5.92 -2.08 8.67
CA VAL A 35 -6.76 -0.90 8.93
C VAL A 35 -5.94 0.38 8.73
N SER A 36 -4.74 0.42 9.28
CA SER A 36 -3.79 1.53 9.13
C SER A 36 -3.34 1.71 7.68
N ALA A 37 -3.17 0.63 6.92
CA ALA A 37 -2.87 0.69 5.48
C ALA A 37 -4.03 1.24 4.65
N ASP A 38 -5.27 0.84 4.97
CA ASP A 38 -6.48 1.31 4.30
C ASP A 38 -6.71 2.82 4.55
N ILE A 39 -6.27 3.37 5.68
CA ILE A 39 -6.29 4.83 5.94
C ILE A 39 -5.41 5.60 4.94
N LEU A 40 -4.17 5.14 4.70
CA LEU A 40 -3.31 5.74 3.66
C LEU A 40 -3.90 5.54 2.27
N GLY A 41 -4.48 4.36 1.98
CA GLY A 41 -5.15 4.08 0.72
C GLY A 41 -6.34 5.02 0.47
N LEU A 42 -7.12 5.32 1.52
CA LEU A 42 -8.22 6.27 1.47
C LEU A 42 -7.74 7.69 1.14
N TYR A 43 -6.62 8.13 1.71
CA TYR A 43 -6.02 9.41 1.36
C TYR A 43 -5.71 9.48 -0.15
N TYR A 44 -4.95 8.52 -0.70
CA TYR A 44 -4.59 8.55 -2.12
C TYR A 44 -5.79 8.38 -3.05
N LYS A 45 -6.81 7.65 -2.61
CA LYS A 45 -8.09 7.60 -3.32
C LYS A 45 -8.72 8.99 -3.46
N ARG A 46 -8.72 9.79 -2.38
CA ARG A 46 -9.28 11.16 -2.40
C ARG A 46 -8.46 12.11 -3.25
N GLU A 47 -7.13 11.94 -3.24
CA GLU A 47 -6.20 12.68 -4.11
C GLU A 47 -6.19 12.18 -5.57
N LYS A 48 -6.98 11.15 -5.89
CA LYS A 48 -7.09 10.55 -7.24
C LYS A 48 -5.74 10.04 -7.78
N GLU A 49 -4.87 9.57 -6.90
CA GLU A 49 -3.57 9.01 -7.28
C GLU A 49 -3.64 7.48 -7.40
N SER A 50 -2.88 6.88 -8.32
CA SER A 50 -2.85 5.42 -8.48
C SER A 50 -2.18 4.76 -7.27
N TYR A 51 -2.92 3.95 -6.52
CA TYR A 51 -2.41 3.26 -5.33
C TYR A 51 -2.76 1.76 -5.32
N LEU A 52 -1.97 0.98 -4.58
CA LEU A 52 -2.23 -0.42 -4.25
C LEU A 52 -2.10 -0.61 -2.74
N VAL A 53 -3.13 -1.17 -2.10
CA VAL A 53 -3.02 -1.70 -0.73
C VAL A 53 -2.95 -3.22 -0.84
N THR A 54 -1.90 -3.84 -0.32
CA THR A 54 -1.65 -5.29 -0.46
C THR A 54 -1.05 -5.89 0.79
N ASP A 55 -1.38 -7.15 1.08
CA ASP A 55 -0.67 -7.93 2.09
C ASP A 55 0.75 -8.24 1.58
N ILE A 56 1.73 -8.30 2.49
CA ILE A 56 3.13 -8.60 2.18
C ILE A 56 3.31 -9.96 1.50
N LYS A 57 2.43 -10.93 1.77
CA LYS A 57 2.50 -12.25 1.11
C LYS A 57 2.23 -12.16 -0.40
N ASP A 58 1.48 -11.15 -0.83
CA ASP A 58 1.07 -10.92 -2.22
C ASP A 58 1.89 -9.79 -2.88
N TYR A 59 2.82 -9.18 -2.13
CA TYR A 59 3.63 -8.07 -2.60
C TYR A 59 4.56 -8.48 -3.75
N LYS A 60 4.59 -7.67 -4.80
CA LYS A 60 5.43 -7.87 -5.99
C LYS A 60 6.38 -6.69 -6.16
N PRO A 61 7.70 -6.89 -5.96
CA PRO A 61 8.72 -5.84 -6.12
C PRO A 61 8.75 -5.19 -7.51
N HIS A 62 9.31 -3.98 -7.56
CA HIS A 62 9.56 -3.19 -8.78
C HIS A 62 8.29 -2.77 -9.52
N ARG A 63 7.20 -2.58 -8.78
CA ARG A 63 5.89 -2.17 -9.31
C ARG A 63 5.34 -0.91 -8.65
N THR A 64 6.17 -0.14 -7.97
CA THR A 64 5.76 1.10 -7.30
C THR A 64 6.80 2.21 -7.40
N GLN A 65 6.35 3.46 -7.34
CA GLN A 65 7.23 4.63 -7.19
C GLN A 65 7.49 4.93 -5.71
N ASN A 66 6.45 4.87 -4.88
CA ASN A 66 6.52 5.09 -3.44
C ASN A 66 6.04 3.85 -2.70
N LEU A 67 6.85 3.37 -1.75
CA LEU A 67 6.55 2.17 -0.97
C LEU A 67 6.38 2.55 0.51
N TYR A 68 5.20 2.26 1.04
CA TYR A 68 4.87 2.42 2.46
C TYR A 68 4.67 1.04 3.06
N VAL A 69 5.24 0.78 4.24
CA VAL A 69 5.14 -0.51 4.91
C VAL A 69 4.64 -0.30 6.32
N ILE A 70 3.52 -0.93 6.61
CA ILE A 70 2.72 -0.71 7.80
C ILE A 70 2.84 -1.93 8.72
N GLY A 71 3.18 -1.71 9.98
CA GLY A 71 3.31 -2.75 10.99
C GLY A 71 4.74 -3.27 11.17
N GLY A 72 5.15 -3.48 12.43
CA GLY A 72 6.54 -3.83 12.77
C GLY A 72 6.99 -5.16 12.19
N VAL A 73 6.12 -6.17 12.21
CA VAL A 73 6.38 -7.49 11.61
C VAL A 73 6.56 -7.38 10.09
N THR A 74 5.70 -6.60 9.44
CA THR A 74 5.76 -6.34 7.99
C THR A 74 7.02 -5.56 7.62
N CYS A 75 7.39 -4.54 8.39
CA CYS A 75 8.61 -3.77 8.19
C CYS A 75 9.86 -4.66 8.30
N ASN A 76 9.93 -5.57 9.27
CA ASN A 76 11.06 -6.48 9.41
C ASN A 76 11.19 -7.43 8.22
N LYS A 77 10.08 -7.99 7.75
CA LYS A 77 10.06 -8.81 6.52
C LYS A 77 10.47 -8.00 5.28
N MET A 78 9.98 -6.77 5.14
CA MET A 78 10.36 -5.91 4.01
C MET A 78 11.84 -5.52 4.07
N LYS A 79 12.43 -5.31 5.25
CA LYS A 79 13.88 -5.06 5.39
C LYS A 79 14.68 -6.20 4.77
N GLU A 80 14.32 -7.45 5.08
CA GLU A 80 14.98 -8.62 4.49
C GLU A 80 14.80 -8.68 2.97
N MET A 81 13.58 -8.46 2.47
CA MET A 81 13.30 -8.44 1.03
C MET A 81 14.04 -7.31 0.30
N SER A 82 14.13 -6.12 0.91
CA SER A 82 14.79 -4.96 0.32
C SER A 82 16.29 -5.15 0.12
N LYS A 83 16.93 -6.08 0.85
CA LYS A 83 18.34 -6.43 0.63
C LYS A 83 18.56 -7.03 -0.76
N THR A 84 17.57 -7.72 -1.32
CA THR A 84 17.66 -8.32 -2.66
C THR A 84 17.05 -7.44 -3.73
N THR A 85 15.95 -6.73 -3.44
CA THR A 85 15.27 -5.88 -4.44
C THR A 85 15.87 -4.47 -4.55
N GLY A 86 16.56 -3.98 -3.51
CA GLY A 86 17.07 -2.60 -3.46
C GLY A 86 15.99 -1.53 -3.29
N GLU A 87 14.72 -1.91 -3.07
CA GLU A 87 13.62 -0.97 -2.89
C GLU A 87 13.74 -0.21 -1.56
N LYS A 88 13.62 1.12 -1.63
CA LYS A 88 13.52 1.98 -0.46
C LYS A 88 12.05 2.12 -0.06
N PHE A 89 11.79 2.21 1.24
CA PHE A 89 10.43 2.31 1.75
C PHE A 89 10.34 3.13 3.04
N THR A 90 9.16 3.73 3.23
CA THR A 90 8.76 4.40 4.46
C THR A 90 8.14 3.40 5.42
N GLN A 91 8.59 3.39 6.67
CA GLN A 91 8.11 2.48 7.71
C GLN A 91 7.16 3.21 8.65
N LEU A 92 5.98 2.65 8.89
CA LEU A 92 5.00 3.18 9.83
C LEU A 92 4.53 2.05 10.76
N TYR A 93 5.00 2.06 12.00
CA TYR A 93 4.55 1.10 13.01
C TYR A 93 4.71 1.64 14.43
N GLY A 94 3.81 1.24 15.32
CA GLY A 94 3.85 1.44 16.76
C GLY A 94 4.19 0.15 17.51
N ASN A 95 3.94 0.13 18.82
CA ASN A 95 4.15 -1.05 19.67
C ASN A 95 3.03 -2.09 19.49
N ASP A 96 1.87 -1.66 18.99
CA ASP A 96 0.68 -2.47 18.75
C ASP A 96 -0.11 -1.90 17.54
N VAL A 97 -1.25 -2.52 17.22
CA VAL A 97 -2.12 -2.12 16.10
C VAL A 97 -2.69 -0.70 16.29
N TRP A 98 -3.02 -0.30 17.51
CA TRP A 98 -3.64 1.00 17.80
C TRP A 98 -2.63 2.14 17.67
N SER A 99 -1.44 1.97 18.24
CA SER A 99 -0.34 2.92 18.07
C SER A 99 0.19 2.97 16.63
N THR A 100 0.07 1.88 15.86
CA THR A 100 0.32 1.91 14.41
C THR A 100 -0.74 2.74 13.67
N LEU A 101 -2.00 2.60 14.06
CA LEU A 101 -3.11 3.41 13.52
C LEU A 101 -2.93 4.89 13.84
N ASP A 102 -2.58 5.25 15.07
CA ASP A 102 -2.30 6.64 15.47
C ASP A 102 -1.21 7.26 14.60
N LYS A 103 -0.10 6.54 14.39
CA LYS A 103 0.99 6.98 13.49
C LYS A 103 0.56 7.09 12.03
N ALA A 104 -0.30 6.19 11.55
CA ALA A 104 -0.82 6.28 10.19
C ALA A 104 -1.69 7.53 9.99
N ILE A 105 -2.53 7.86 10.98
CA ILE A 105 -3.36 9.07 10.98
C ILE A 105 -2.49 10.33 11.06
N GLU A 106 -1.50 10.36 11.95
CA GLU A 106 -0.54 11.46 12.06
C GLU A 106 0.20 11.69 10.74
N PHE A 107 0.70 10.62 10.12
CA PHE A 107 1.38 10.68 8.84
C PHE A 107 0.51 11.27 7.74
N VAL A 108 -0.77 10.84 7.65
CA VAL A 108 -1.73 11.38 6.68
C VAL A 108 -2.04 12.86 6.94
N LYS A 109 -2.03 13.33 8.19
CA LYS A 109 -2.35 14.73 8.51
C LYS A 109 -1.18 15.69 8.31
N GLU A 110 0.05 15.20 8.51
CA GLU A 110 1.23 16.07 8.62
C GLU A 110 2.27 15.88 7.52
N LYS A 111 2.25 14.74 6.81
CA LYS A 111 3.32 14.35 5.87
C LYS A 111 2.84 14.06 4.45
N LEU A 112 1.54 13.86 4.26
CA LEU A 112 0.87 13.73 2.96
C LEU A 112 -0.04 14.93 2.75
#